data_AF-A0A1H0HHZ9-F1
#
_entry.id   AF-A0A1H0HHZ9-F1
#
_cell.length_a   1.000
_cell.length_b   1.000
_cell.length_c   1.000
_cell.angle_alpha   90.00
_cell.angle_beta   90.00
_cell.angle_gamma   90.00
#
_symmetry.space_group_name_H-M   'P 1'
#
loop_
_entity.id
_entity.type
_entity.pdbx_description
1 polymer ?
#
loop_
_entity_poly.entity_id
_entity_poly.type
_entity_poly.pdbx_seq_one_letter_code
_entity_poly.pdbx_strand_id
1 'polypeptide(L)'
;MVFQDPESLYGRLTSGDAGRIAEVGDLLRDAMRSIKASTSTIETGAGVAGSGWHGKAADAFAARATRLGGVTTLAHRRLGVIADALTGAADAYRQLVDAADAAIRRWRASAPTDEAARQQLAADVNRSMDRARADYEAKLTGVASAVGDGTVDGPKIPHVGLGSPWIPQGMAYRKDKDQLLAAYYNGDDDLEEGESKSRLSMINQTTGDEDKYVDLRGMTPDDAPNHVGGVATHGDNVWVTSSAGDDSYIYRYSASDLDAAANGESVPAREVLKVEASSYATFADGRLWVGDFTEDKNEPGKLYSYPVNSCGSLPYDVDENGTKIVRPDPSPVETPGQVQGVVVRPDEIIYSQSWGRKNDSHLLTQNRENGEIVNSYELPNMSQGIVEVDGQIITQYESGAGKYLPPAILSVFGAAGLGAALALFDPRDEMTRTDLDDLGAGGDGYETDAESLRSAAGSFDDATDALTGAANIVAGVQLVPHLLGDVPAAVEFSTTITRLVTDVGTDLREGVEVVAATADGLLATAKSYTGLEDTLRRGFSGLL
;
A
#
# COMPACT_ATOMS: atom_id res chain seq x y z
N MET A 1 -28.97 -35.63 -37.35
CA MET A 1 -28.67 -34.60 -36.33
C MET A 1 -29.26 -33.30 -36.82
N VAL A 2 -30.03 -32.60 -35.98
CA VAL A 2 -30.48 -31.24 -36.30
C VAL A 2 -29.25 -30.35 -36.19
N PHE A 3 -28.85 -29.70 -37.29
CA PHE A 3 -27.73 -28.77 -37.27
C PHE A 3 -28.16 -27.49 -36.54
N GLN A 4 -27.23 -26.83 -35.84
CA GLN A 4 -27.52 -25.57 -35.14
C GLN A 4 -27.80 -24.48 -36.18
N ASP A 5 -28.99 -23.89 -36.11
CA ASP A 5 -29.39 -22.80 -37.00
C ASP A 5 -28.51 -21.56 -36.76
N PRO A 6 -27.79 -21.05 -37.78
CA PRO A 6 -26.98 -19.84 -37.66
C PRO A 6 -27.73 -18.62 -37.16
N GLU A 7 -29.04 -18.49 -37.43
CA GLU A 7 -29.84 -17.36 -36.95
C GLU A 7 -29.99 -17.36 -35.42
N SER A 8 -30.05 -18.54 -34.80
CA SER A 8 -30.14 -18.66 -33.34
C SER A 8 -28.83 -18.25 -32.65
N LEU A 9 -27.68 -18.65 -33.21
CA LEU A 9 -26.38 -18.23 -32.67
C LEU A 9 -26.16 -16.73 -32.86
N TYR A 10 -26.47 -16.21 -34.05
CA TYR A 10 -26.42 -14.78 -34.34
C TYR A 10 -27.26 -13.99 -33.32
N GLY A 11 -28.52 -14.36 -33.12
CA GLY A 11 -29.43 -13.66 -32.20
C GLY A 11 -28.93 -13.62 -30.75
N ARG A 12 -28.23 -14.66 -30.28
CA ARG A 12 -27.60 -14.66 -28.94
C ARG A 12 -26.42 -13.70 -28.86
N LEU A 13 -25.50 -13.78 -29.83
CA LEU A 13 -24.28 -12.95 -29.83
C LEU A 13 -24.60 -11.46 -29.98
N THR A 14 -25.61 -11.11 -30.80
CA THR A 14 -25.99 -9.72 -31.07
C THR A 14 -27.14 -9.21 -30.19
N SER A 15 -27.39 -9.82 -29.03
CA SER A 15 -28.50 -9.45 -28.13
C SER A 15 -28.21 -8.28 -27.18
N GLY A 16 -26.95 -7.87 -27.07
CA GLY A 16 -26.47 -6.80 -26.21
C GLY A 16 -26.53 -5.40 -26.85
N ASP A 17 -25.94 -4.43 -26.16
CA ASP A 17 -26.01 -3.01 -26.50
C ASP A 17 -24.69 -2.29 -26.15
N ALA A 18 -23.84 -2.08 -27.17
CA ALA A 18 -22.58 -1.35 -27.04
C ALA A 18 -22.78 0.13 -26.63
N GLY A 19 -23.92 0.74 -26.98
CA GLY A 19 -24.24 2.11 -26.59
C GLY A 19 -24.42 2.20 -25.09
N ARG A 20 -25.24 1.29 -24.53
CA ARG A 20 -25.47 1.22 -23.08
C ARG A 20 -24.24 0.87 -22.27
N ILE A 21 -23.34 0.01 -22.78
CA ILE A 21 -22.06 -0.26 -22.10
C ILE A 21 -21.22 1.04 -22.02
N ALA A 22 -21.17 1.81 -23.11
CA ALA A 22 -20.45 3.08 -23.15
C ALA A 22 -21.08 4.14 -22.22
N GLU A 23 -22.41 4.21 -22.17
CA GLU A 23 -23.15 5.10 -21.25
C GLU A 23 -22.77 4.85 -19.77
N VAL A 24 -22.57 3.58 -19.38
CA VAL A 24 -22.11 3.25 -18.02
C VAL A 24 -20.71 3.81 -17.77
N GLY A 25 -19.80 3.71 -18.75
CA GLY A 25 -18.46 4.30 -18.65
C GLY A 25 -18.50 5.83 -18.56
N ASP A 26 -19.41 6.47 -19.29
CA ASP A 26 -19.58 7.93 -19.25
C ASP A 26 -20.12 8.41 -17.89
N LEU A 27 -21.04 7.68 -17.26
CA LEU A 27 -21.48 7.98 -15.89
C LEU A 27 -20.31 7.96 -14.88
N LEU A 28 -19.39 6.99 -15.02
CA LEU A 28 -18.21 6.95 -14.16
C LEU A 28 -17.26 8.12 -14.43
N ARG A 29 -17.09 8.54 -15.70
CA ARG A 29 -16.30 9.74 -16.04
C ARG A 29 -16.94 11.01 -15.51
N ASP A 30 -18.25 11.08 -15.42
CA ASP A 30 -18.98 12.20 -14.83
C ASP A 30 -18.69 12.25 -13.32
N ALA A 31 -18.74 11.11 -12.62
CA ALA A 31 -18.34 11.00 -11.22
C ALA A 31 -16.86 11.40 -11.02
N MET A 32 -15.95 10.97 -11.90
CA MET A 32 -14.53 11.37 -11.86
C MET A 32 -14.35 12.89 -11.95
N ARG A 33 -15.13 13.57 -12.80
CA ARG A 33 -15.05 15.04 -12.90
C ARG A 33 -15.48 15.72 -11.61
N SER A 34 -16.53 15.21 -10.95
CA SER A 34 -16.95 15.67 -9.63
C SER A 34 -15.88 15.43 -8.57
N ILE A 35 -15.28 14.23 -8.53
CA ILE A 35 -14.21 13.89 -7.59
C ILE A 35 -13.00 14.82 -7.77
N LYS A 36 -12.57 15.04 -9.02
CA LYS A 36 -11.45 15.95 -9.32
C LYS A 36 -11.74 17.38 -8.90
N ALA A 37 -12.97 17.86 -9.09
CA ALA A 37 -13.38 19.17 -8.62
C ALA A 37 -13.31 19.23 -7.09
N SER A 38 -13.82 18.21 -6.38
CA SER A 38 -13.71 18.11 -4.92
C SER A 38 -12.26 18.12 -4.43
N THR A 39 -11.35 17.40 -5.08
CA THR A 39 -9.90 17.43 -4.74
C THR A 39 -9.36 18.85 -4.79
N SER A 40 -9.65 19.59 -5.86
CA SER A 40 -9.21 20.99 -5.99
C SER A 40 -9.85 21.90 -4.94
N THR A 41 -11.11 21.66 -4.56
CA THR A 41 -11.79 22.40 -3.50
C THR A 41 -11.19 22.10 -2.12
N ILE A 42 -10.84 20.85 -1.83
CA ILE A 42 -10.14 20.44 -0.60
C ILE A 42 -8.77 21.13 -0.52
N GLU A 43 -7.98 21.09 -1.59
CA GLU A 43 -6.68 21.77 -1.66
C GLU A 43 -6.80 23.29 -1.47
N THR A 44 -7.84 23.90 -2.07
CA THR A 44 -8.13 25.33 -1.89
C THR A 44 -8.49 25.64 -0.44
N GLY A 45 -9.39 24.85 0.17
CA GLY A 45 -9.78 24.99 1.57
C GLY A 45 -8.59 24.82 2.52
N ALA A 46 -7.71 23.86 2.22
CA ALA A 46 -6.48 23.64 2.98
C ALA A 46 -5.53 24.83 2.90
N GLY A 47 -5.35 25.39 1.70
CA GLY A 47 -4.54 26.59 1.48
C GLY A 47 -5.10 27.82 2.19
N VAL A 48 -6.44 27.99 2.20
CA VAL A 48 -7.12 29.06 2.94
C VAL A 48 -6.87 28.91 4.44
N ALA A 49 -7.05 27.71 5.00
CA ALA A 49 -6.77 27.47 6.42
C ALA A 49 -5.30 27.77 6.76
N GLY A 50 -4.35 27.24 5.98
CA GLY A 50 -2.91 27.40 6.20
C GLY A 50 -2.39 28.83 6.06
N SER A 51 -3.17 29.73 5.44
CA SER A 51 -2.82 31.15 5.32
C SER A 51 -3.06 31.96 6.60
N GLY A 52 -3.97 31.51 7.47
CA GLY A 52 -4.36 32.17 8.72
C GLY A 52 -4.22 31.28 9.97
N TRP A 53 -3.70 30.06 9.80
CA TRP A 53 -3.50 29.08 10.86
C TRP A 53 -2.09 28.48 10.74
N HIS A 54 -1.34 28.50 11.83
CA HIS A 54 0.07 28.06 11.84
C HIS A 54 0.39 27.10 12.99
N GLY A 55 1.46 26.32 12.81
CA GLY A 55 2.04 25.36 13.76
C GLY A 55 1.43 23.96 13.73
N LYS A 56 1.89 23.01 14.55
CA LYS A 56 1.67 21.56 14.36
C LYS A 56 0.22 21.11 14.16
N ALA A 57 -0.81 21.78 14.68
CA ALA A 57 -2.21 21.41 14.39
C ALA A 57 -2.62 21.88 12.99
N ALA A 58 -2.11 23.03 12.53
CA ALA A 58 -2.21 23.45 11.14
C ALA A 58 -1.42 22.52 10.23
N ASP A 59 -0.24 22.07 10.65
CA ASP A 59 0.58 21.12 9.90
C ASP A 59 -0.11 19.74 9.82
N ALA A 60 -0.68 19.25 10.93
CA ALA A 60 -1.46 18.02 10.98
C ALA A 60 -2.72 18.12 10.11
N PHE A 61 -3.40 19.26 10.14
CA PHE A 61 -4.52 19.52 9.26
C PHE A 61 -4.10 19.59 7.78
N ALA A 62 -3.00 20.27 7.45
CA ALA A 62 -2.49 20.34 6.09
C ALA A 62 -2.09 18.95 5.56
N ALA A 63 -1.47 18.12 6.42
CA ALA A 63 -1.18 16.72 6.14
C ALA A 63 -2.48 15.93 5.90
N ARG A 64 -3.48 16.06 6.78
CA ARG A 64 -4.80 15.43 6.64
C ARG A 64 -5.51 15.85 5.35
N ALA A 65 -5.49 17.14 5.01
CA ALA A 65 -6.08 17.66 3.78
C ALA A 65 -5.36 17.13 2.52
N THR A 66 -4.03 17.02 2.57
CA THR A 66 -3.23 16.39 1.51
C THR A 66 -3.59 14.91 1.35
N ARG A 67 -3.76 14.17 2.45
CA ARG A 67 -4.21 12.76 2.44
C ARG A 67 -5.62 12.61 1.86
N LEU A 68 -6.56 13.48 2.22
CA LEU A 68 -7.90 13.52 1.63
C LEU A 68 -7.87 13.79 0.12
N GLY A 69 -6.96 14.67 -0.33
CA GLY A 69 -6.65 14.85 -1.76
C GLY A 69 -6.10 13.58 -2.42
N GLY A 70 -5.27 12.81 -1.71
CA GLY A 70 -4.73 11.52 -2.16
C GLY A 70 -5.81 10.44 -2.32
N VAL A 71 -6.71 10.29 -1.34
CA VAL A 71 -7.82 9.32 -1.37
C VAL A 71 -8.76 9.61 -2.55
N THR A 72 -9.13 10.87 -2.75
CA THR A 72 -9.97 11.29 -3.89
C THR A 72 -9.27 11.07 -5.23
N THR A 73 -7.95 11.30 -5.30
CA THR A 73 -7.13 10.99 -6.49
C THR A 73 -7.06 9.49 -6.78
N LEU A 74 -6.98 8.65 -5.76
CA LEU A 74 -7.01 7.20 -5.93
C LEU A 74 -8.36 6.72 -6.45
N ALA A 75 -9.47 7.18 -5.86
CA ALA A 75 -10.81 6.88 -6.35
C ALA A 75 -10.99 7.32 -7.81
N HIS A 76 -10.52 8.51 -8.17
CA HIS A 76 -10.50 8.98 -9.55
C HIS A 76 -9.73 8.03 -10.49
N ARG A 77 -8.53 7.57 -10.08
CA ARG A 77 -7.74 6.62 -10.89
C ARG A 77 -8.45 5.28 -11.05
N ARG A 78 -8.98 4.70 -9.97
CA ARG A 78 -9.72 3.43 -9.99
C ARG A 78 -10.94 3.50 -10.92
N LEU A 79 -11.74 4.58 -10.81
CA LEU A 79 -12.86 4.80 -11.74
C LEU A 79 -12.40 4.97 -13.19
N GLY A 80 -11.24 5.61 -13.42
CA GLY A 80 -10.66 5.74 -14.75
C GLY A 80 -10.36 4.40 -15.40
N VAL A 81 -9.71 3.49 -14.65
CA VAL A 81 -9.42 2.13 -15.14
C VAL A 81 -10.72 1.37 -15.45
N ILE A 82 -11.74 1.48 -14.59
CA ILE A 82 -13.05 0.85 -14.80
C ILE A 82 -13.75 1.44 -16.05
N ALA A 83 -13.72 2.76 -16.24
CA ALA A 83 -14.33 3.43 -17.39
C ALA A 83 -13.64 3.06 -18.72
N ASP A 84 -12.32 2.90 -18.70
CA ASP A 84 -11.55 2.46 -19.85
C ASP A 84 -11.81 0.97 -20.16
N ALA A 85 -11.94 0.13 -19.13
CA ALA A 85 -12.37 -1.26 -19.26
C ALA A 85 -13.75 -1.38 -19.92
N LEU A 86 -14.72 -0.56 -19.51
CA LEU A 86 -16.05 -0.48 -20.12
C LEU A 86 -16.00 -0.02 -21.58
N THR A 87 -15.11 0.90 -21.91
CA THR A 87 -14.90 1.37 -23.29
C THR A 87 -14.33 0.26 -24.16
N GLY A 88 -13.31 -0.45 -23.66
CA GLY A 88 -12.74 -1.61 -24.32
C GLY A 88 -13.77 -2.73 -24.53
N ALA A 89 -14.64 -2.98 -23.54
CA ALA A 89 -15.72 -3.94 -23.66
C ALA A 89 -16.76 -3.53 -24.71
N ALA A 90 -17.16 -2.25 -24.75
CA ALA A 90 -18.08 -1.72 -25.77
C ALA A 90 -17.51 -1.85 -27.18
N ASP A 91 -16.23 -1.53 -27.38
CA ASP A 91 -15.54 -1.67 -28.67
C ASP A 91 -15.41 -3.14 -29.08
N ALA A 92 -15.05 -4.01 -28.14
CA ALA A 92 -14.96 -5.45 -28.39
C ALA A 92 -16.35 -6.03 -28.76
N TYR A 93 -17.43 -5.54 -28.14
CA TYR A 93 -18.78 -5.94 -28.48
C TYR A 93 -19.20 -5.48 -29.87
N ARG A 94 -18.87 -4.24 -30.29
CA ARG A 94 -19.10 -3.78 -31.67
C ARG A 94 -18.39 -4.66 -32.68
N GLN A 95 -17.14 -5.04 -32.41
CA GLN A 95 -16.36 -5.93 -33.27
C GLN A 95 -17.00 -7.34 -33.37
N LEU A 96 -17.54 -7.87 -32.26
CA LEU A 96 -18.30 -9.11 -32.27
C LEU A 96 -19.53 -9.01 -33.19
N VAL A 97 -20.31 -7.94 -33.06
CA VAL A 97 -21.51 -7.71 -33.89
C VAL A 97 -21.15 -7.60 -35.37
N ASP A 98 -20.13 -6.81 -35.72
CA ASP A 98 -19.67 -6.67 -37.11
C ASP A 98 -19.22 -8.00 -37.73
N ALA A 99 -18.50 -8.82 -36.95
CA ALA A 99 -18.06 -10.14 -37.38
C ALA A 99 -19.23 -11.12 -37.53
N ALA A 100 -20.19 -11.11 -36.60
CA ALA A 100 -21.40 -11.91 -36.68
C ALA A 100 -22.28 -11.52 -37.89
N ASP A 101 -22.41 -10.23 -38.15
CA ASP A 101 -23.08 -9.67 -39.33
C ASP A 101 -22.43 -10.12 -40.64
N ALA A 102 -21.09 -10.08 -40.71
CA ALA A 102 -20.36 -10.56 -41.87
C ALA A 102 -20.57 -12.06 -42.11
N ALA A 103 -20.62 -12.87 -41.04
CA ALA A 103 -20.87 -14.29 -41.12
C ALA A 103 -22.31 -14.59 -41.56
N ILE A 104 -23.33 -13.99 -40.92
CA ILE A 104 -24.74 -14.29 -41.18
C ILE A 104 -25.20 -13.81 -42.57
N ARG A 105 -24.60 -12.74 -43.11
CA ARG A 105 -24.88 -12.29 -44.49
C ARG A 105 -24.65 -13.40 -45.51
N ARG A 106 -23.64 -14.26 -45.31
CA ARG A 106 -23.37 -15.42 -46.20
C ARG A 106 -24.49 -16.46 -46.13
N TRP A 107 -25.03 -16.70 -44.95
CA TRP A 107 -26.19 -17.58 -44.75
C TRP A 107 -27.44 -17.02 -45.43
N ARG A 108 -27.78 -15.75 -45.16
CA ARG A 108 -28.99 -15.09 -45.69
C ARG A 108 -28.97 -14.87 -47.21
N ALA A 109 -27.80 -14.66 -47.80
CA ALA A 109 -27.65 -14.52 -49.26
C ALA A 109 -27.70 -15.86 -50.00
N SER A 110 -27.64 -16.99 -49.29
CA SER A 110 -27.59 -18.31 -49.90
C SER A 110 -28.99 -18.92 -50.03
N ALA A 111 -29.23 -19.62 -51.14
CA ALA A 111 -30.39 -20.50 -51.32
C ALA A 111 -29.92 -21.90 -51.75
N PRO A 112 -29.21 -22.66 -50.88
CA PRO A 112 -28.74 -23.98 -51.23
C PRO A 112 -29.94 -24.91 -51.41
N THR A 113 -30.09 -25.48 -52.60
CA THR A 113 -31.17 -26.43 -52.92
C THR A 113 -30.89 -27.85 -52.44
N ASP A 114 -29.62 -28.15 -52.14
CA ASP A 114 -29.16 -29.43 -51.59
C ASP A 114 -28.95 -29.33 -50.06
N GLU A 115 -29.43 -30.35 -49.34
CA GLU A 115 -29.41 -30.39 -47.88
C GLU A 115 -27.98 -30.51 -47.33
N ALA A 116 -27.09 -31.25 -48.00
CA ALA A 116 -25.70 -31.38 -47.57
C ALA A 116 -24.93 -30.05 -47.73
N ALA A 117 -25.16 -29.34 -48.84
CA ALA A 117 -24.63 -27.99 -49.05
C ALA A 117 -25.15 -26.98 -48.01
N ARG A 118 -26.43 -27.07 -47.63
CA ARG A 118 -27.03 -26.24 -46.58
C ARG A 118 -26.41 -26.50 -45.21
N GLN A 119 -26.21 -27.77 -44.85
CA GLN A 119 -25.58 -28.16 -43.59
C GLN A 119 -24.12 -27.70 -43.51
N GLN A 120 -23.36 -27.84 -44.60
CA GLN A 120 -21.97 -27.39 -44.64
C GLN A 120 -21.86 -25.87 -44.48
N LEU A 121 -22.72 -25.11 -45.17
CA LEU A 121 -22.74 -23.66 -45.02
C LEU A 121 -23.11 -23.21 -43.61
N ALA A 122 -24.10 -23.85 -42.98
CA ALA A 122 -24.46 -23.57 -41.59
C ALA A 122 -23.28 -23.82 -40.64
N ALA A 123 -22.55 -24.93 -40.82
CA ALA A 123 -21.36 -25.25 -40.03
C ALA A 123 -20.22 -24.22 -40.23
N ASP A 124 -20.00 -23.75 -41.46
CA ASP A 124 -18.99 -22.73 -41.77
C ASP A 124 -19.32 -21.38 -41.13
N VAL A 125 -20.59 -20.97 -41.20
CA VAL A 125 -21.07 -19.72 -40.61
C VAL A 125 -20.99 -19.78 -39.08
N ASN A 126 -21.43 -20.88 -38.46
CA ASN A 126 -21.32 -21.08 -37.01
C ASN A 126 -19.87 -21.06 -36.54
N ARG A 127 -18.94 -21.73 -37.24
CA ARG A 127 -17.51 -21.67 -36.91
C ARG A 127 -16.93 -20.26 -36.97
N SER A 128 -17.39 -19.43 -37.92
CA SER A 128 -16.97 -18.04 -38.01
C SER A 128 -17.48 -17.22 -36.80
N MET A 129 -18.72 -17.44 -36.38
CA MET A 129 -19.32 -16.78 -35.21
C MET A 129 -18.70 -17.24 -33.89
N ASP A 130 -18.41 -18.54 -33.74
CA ASP A 130 -17.75 -19.07 -32.54
C ASP A 130 -16.33 -18.51 -32.35
N ARG A 131 -15.59 -18.27 -33.44
CA ARG A 131 -14.28 -17.58 -33.36
C ARG A 131 -14.43 -16.14 -32.90
N ALA A 132 -15.37 -15.40 -33.48
CA ALA A 132 -15.65 -14.03 -33.05
C ALA A 132 -16.07 -13.97 -31.57
N ARG A 133 -16.87 -14.95 -31.12
CA ARG A 133 -17.23 -15.11 -29.70
C ARG A 133 -16.00 -15.35 -28.84
N ALA A 134 -15.14 -16.29 -29.19
CA ALA A 134 -13.94 -16.62 -28.42
C ALA A 134 -12.97 -15.42 -28.32
N ASP A 135 -12.77 -14.68 -29.41
CA ASP A 135 -11.93 -13.48 -29.42
C ASP A 135 -12.51 -12.38 -28.52
N TYR A 136 -13.84 -12.25 -28.47
CA TYR A 136 -14.54 -11.31 -27.58
C TYR A 136 -14.44 -11.74 -26.11
N GLU A 137 -14.70 -13.01 -25.80
CA GLU A 137 -14.58 -13.57 -24.44
C GLU A 137 -13.16 -13.39 -23.89
N ALA A 138 -12.13 -13.66 -24.71
CA ALA A 138 -10.73 -13.45 -24.32
C ALA A 138 -10.43 -11.98 -23.98
N LYS A 139 -11.02 -11.02 -24.71
CA LYS A 139 -10.88 -9.59 -24.40
C LYS A 139 -11.58 -9.23 -23.09
N LEU A 140 -12.79 -9.72 -22.85
CA LEU A 140 -13.51 -9.48 -21.60
C LEU A 140 -12.75 -10.04 -20.39
N THR A 141 -12.27 -11.28 -20.46
CA THR A 141 -11.46 -11.88 -19.39
C THR A 141 -10.15 -11.13 -19.17
N GLY A 142 -9.45 -10.77 -20.25
CA GLY A 142 -8.19 -10.02 -20.14
C GLY A 142 -8.36 -8.65 -19.48
N VAL A 143 -9.47 -7.95 -19.79
CA VAL A 143 -9.80 -6.68 -19.13
C VAL A 143 -10.22 -6.91 -17.67
N ALA A 144 -11.05 -7.91 -17.36
CA ALA A 144 -11.48 -8.18 -15.98
C ALA A 144 -10.29 -8.52 -15.05
N SER A 145 -9.32 -9.29 -15.53
CA SER A 145 -8.12 -9.63 -14.76
C SER A 145 -7.22 -8.42 -14.47
N ALA A 146 -7.24 -7.39 -15.31
CA ALA A 146 -6.39 -6.21 -15.16
C ALA A 146 -6.89 -5.17 -14.13
N VAL A 147 -8.11 -5.33 -13.58
CA VAL A 147 -8.74 -4.32 -12.70
C VAL A 147 -9.08 -4.88 -11.30
N GLY A 148 -8.72 -6.13 -10.97
CA GLY A 148 -9.35 -6.92 -9.91
C GLY A 148 -8.83 -6.83 -8.46
N ASP A 149 -7.85 -6.02 -8.08
CA ASP A 149 -7.02 -6.24 -6.88
C ASP A 149 -7.22 -5.28 -5.66
N GLY A 150 -8.28 -4.47 -5.60
CA GLY A 150 -8.45 -3.35 -4.64
C GLY A 150 -8.25 -3.50 -3.11
N THR A 151 -7.01 -3.61 -2.62
CA THR A 151 -6.52 -2.95 -1.40
C THR A 151 -5.85 -1.61 -1.77
N VAL A 152 -5.72 -0.62 -0.86
CA VAL A 152 -4.88 0.55 -1.19
C VAL A 152 -3.45 0.16 -0.90
N ASP A 153 -2.84 -0.44 -1.89
CA ASP A 153 -1.53 -1.02 -1.75
C ASP A 153 -0.49 0.07 -1.52
N GLY A 154 0.35 -0.13 -0.51
CA GLY A 154 1.60 0.59 -0.41
C GLY A 154 2.54 0.17 -1.55
N PRO A 155 3.79 0.66 -1.54
CA PRO A 155 4.81 0.13 -2.43
C PRO A 155 4.84 -1.40 -2.41
N LYS A 156 5.11 -2.00 -3.56
CA LYS A 156 5.33 -3.45 -3.63
C LYS A 156 6.46 -3.83 -2.69
N ILE A 157 6.46 -5.07 -2.24
CA ILE A 157 7.58 -5.68 -1.53
C ILE A 157 8.39 -6.46 -2.58
N PRO A 158 9.51 -5.94 -3.08
CA PRO A 158 10.35 -6.63 -4.04
C PRO A 158 10.80 -8.00 -3.55
N HIS A 159 11.15 -8.88 -4.49
CA HIS A 159 11.77 -10.17 -4.24
C HIS A 159 10.95 -11.13 -3.35
N VAL A 160 9.66 -10.91 -3.17
CA VAL A 160 8.77 -11.88 -2.53
C VAL A 160 8.04 -12.73 -3.58
N GLY A 161 7.34 -13.79 -3.16
CA GLY A 161 6.70 -14.71 -4.10
C GLY A 161 7.36 -16.09 -4.21
N LEU A 162 6.66 -16.99 -4.90
CA LEU A 162 7.06 -18.39 -5.03
C LEU A 162 8.40 -18.54 -5.76
N GLY A 163 9.31 -19.32 -5.17
CA GLY A 163 10.64 -19.56 -5.73
C GLY A 163 11.65 -18.46 -5.44
N SER A 164 11.25 -17.37 -4.77
CA SER A 164 12.19 -16.39 -4.24
C SER A 164 12.67 -16.79 -2.84
N PRO A 165 13.98 -16.69 -2.55
CA PRO A 165 14.51 -17.01 -1.23
C PRO A 165 14.50 -15.81 -0.26
N TRP A 166 14.13 -14.61 -0.73
CA TRP A 166 14.30 -13.38 0.03
C TRP A 166 13.18 -13.14 1.02
N ILE A 167 13.55 -12.79 2.25
CA ILE A 167 12.63 -12.55 3.37
C ILE A 167 12.82 -11.11 3.87
N PRO A 168 11.80 -10.24 3.72
CA PRO A 168 11.84 -8.86 4.20
C PRO A 168 11.97 -8.78 5.72
N GLN A 169 12.81 -7.86 6.24
CA GLN A 169 12.96 -7.62 7.68
C GLN A 169 13.01 -6.14 8.07
N GLY A 170 14.14 -5.45 7.90
CA GLY A 170 14.26 -4.03 8.29
C GLY A 170 13.81 -3.04 7.21
N MET A 171 13.43 -1.83 7.62
CA MET A 171 13.04 -0.74 6.73
C MET A 171 13.54 0.63 7.24
N ALA A 172 13.90 1.53 6.32
CA ALA A 172 14.15 2.94 6.59
C ALA A 172 13.67 3.84 5.44
N TYR A 173 13.64 5.15 5.65
CA TYR A 173 13.24 6.13 4.63
C TYR A 173 14.32 7.18 4.41
N ARG A 174 14.67 7.39 3.14
CA ARG A 174 15.59 8.41 2.64
C ARG A 174 14.80 9.56 2.02
N LYS A 175 14.57 10.60 2.82
CA LYS A 175 13.83 11.80 2.39
C LYS A 175 14.52 12.56 1.25
N ASP A 176 15.85 12.51 1.15
CA ASP A 176 16.62 13.19 0.09
C ASP A 176 16.32 12.68 -1.32
N LYS A 177 15.84 11.43 -1.43
CA LYS A 177 15.54 10.76 -2.70
C LYS A 177 14.11 10.26 -2.84
N ASP A 178 13.30 10.44 -1.80
CA ASP A 178 11.98 9.84 -1.68
C ASP A 178 12.02 8.30 -1.86
N GLN A 179 12.92 7.65 -1.12
CA GLN A 179 13.18 6.21 -1.24
C GLN A 179 12.98 5.47 0.07
N LEU A 180 12.29 4.33 0.01
CA LEU A 180 12.32 3.32 1.06
C LEU A 180 13.54 2.42 0.86
N LEU A 181 14.24 2.15 1.96
CA LEU A 181 15.29 1.15 2.05
C LEU A 181 14.72 -0.08 2.72
N ALA A 182 14.55 -1.17 2.00
CA ALA A 182 14.03 -2.43 2.53
C ALA A 182 15.15 -3.47 2.54
N ALA A 183 15.44 -4.04 3.71
CA ALA A 183 16.45 -5.09 3.86
C ALA A 183 15.82 -6.48 3.86
N TYR A 184 16.53 -7.43 3.25
CA TYR A 184 16.11 -8.81 3.11
C TYR A 184 17.25 -9.73 3.48
N TYR A 185 16.94 -10.82 4.19
CA TYR A 185 17.87 -11.93 4.33
C TYR A 185 17.50 -13.05 3.37
N ASN A 186 18.49 -13.87 3.05
CA ASN A 186 18.30 -15.06 2.25
C ASN A 186 17.86 -16.22 3.14
N GLY A 187 16.65 -16.73 2.90
CA GLY A 187 16.05 -17.83 3.66
C GLY A 187 16.47 -19.22 3.24
N ASP A 188 17.37 -19.34 2.25
CA ASP A 188 17.98 -20.59 1.83
C ASP A 188 19.11 -20.99 2.79
N ASP A 189 19.03 -22.21 3.29
CA ASP A 189 19.98 -22.75 4.27
C ASP A 189 21.23 -23.35 3.56
N ASP A 190 21.19 -23.53 2.23
CA ASP A 190 22.23 -24.20 1.42
C ASP A 190 22.95 -23.23 0.45
N LEU A 191 23.32 -22.03 0.92
CA LEU A 191 23.99 -21.02 0.09
C LEU A 191 25.33 -21.49 -0.49
N GLU A 192 25.53 -21.31 -1.79
CA GLU A 192 26.81 -21.57 -2.45
C GLU A 192 27.84 -20.46 -2.15
N GLU A 193 29.13 -20.79 -2.28
CA GLU A 193 30.22 -19.82 -2.09
C GLU A 193 30.07 -18.65 -3.07
N GLY A 194 29.91 -17.45 -2.54
CA GLY A 194 29.73 -16.22 -3.31
C GLY A 194 28.29 -15.72 -3.39
N GLU A 195 27.30 -16.51 -3.00
CA GLU A 195 25.92 -16.03 -2.87
C GLU A 195 25.78 -15.00 -1.73
N SER A 196 24.81 -14.11 -1.85
CA SER A 196 24.58 -13.09 -0.82
C SER A 196 23.63 -13.60 0.25
N LYS A 197 24.01 -13.38 1.51
CA LYS A 197 23.19 -13.67 2.69
C LYS A 197 22.12 -12.61 2.93
N SER A 198 22.33 -11.40 2.41
CA SER A 198 21.40 -10.30 2.57
C SER A 198 21.51 -9.28 1.43
N ARG A 199 20.45 -8.49 1.27
CA ARG A 199 20.35 -7.43 0.26
C ARG A 199 19.58 -6.23 0.79
N LEU A 200 19.75 -5.11 0.10
CA LEU A 200 19.00 -3.88 0.33
C LEU A 200 18.38 -3.42 -0.98
N SER A 201 17.06 -3.27 -0.99
CA SER A 201 16.30 -2.68 -2.10
C SER A 201 16.09 -1.19 -1.84
N MET A 202 16.28 -0.38 -2.88
CA MET A 202 15.84 1.02 -2.92
C MET A 202 14.54 1.08 -3.72
N ILE A 203 13.47 1.44 -3.04
CA ILE A 203 12.11 1.48 -3.60
C ILE A 203 11.69 2.93 -3.66
N ASN A 204 11.26 3.40 -4.84
CA ASN A 204 10.68 4.72 -4.98
C ASN A 204 9.37 4.77 -4.17
N GLN A 205 9.29 5.64 -3.17
CA GLN A 205 8.11 5.68 -2.31
C GLN A 205 6.87 6.02 -3.14
N THR A 206 6.96 7.08 -3.95
CA THR A 206 5.84 7.64 -4.69
C THR A 206 5.29 6.67 -5.75
N THR A 207 6.15 6.00 -6.51
CA THR A 207 5.71 5.07 -7.57
C THR A 207 5.49 3.65 -7.07
N GLY A 208 6.14 3.28 -5.96
CA GLY A 208 6.15 1.93 -5.44
C GLY A 208 7.05 0.95 -6.19
N ASP A 209 7.81 1.42 -7.19
CA ASP A 209 8.72 0.60 -7.99
C ASP A 209 10.08 0.44 -7.31
N GLU A 210 10.72 -0.72 -7.50
CA GLU A 210 12.12 -0.91 -7.15
C GLU A 210 13.01 -0.19 -8.17
N ASP A 211 13.77 0.81 -7.71
CA ASP A 211 14.77 1.48 -8.53
C ASP A 211 15.95 0.54 -8.80
N LYS A 212 16.42 -0.12 -7.75
CA LYS A 212 17.47 -1.16 -7.76
C LYS A 212 17.58 -1.87 -6.43
N TYR A 213 18.33 -2.97 -6.42
CA TYR A 213 18.85 -3.60 -5.21
C TYR A 213 20.37 -3.75 -5.26
N VAL A 214 20.97 -3.96 -4.09
CA VAL A 214 22.38 -4.29 -3.92
C VAL A 214 22.54 -5.43 -2.92
N ASP A 215 23.58 -6.24 -3.10
CA ASP A 215 23.94 -7.29 -2.16
C ASP A 215 24.84 -6.72 -1.05
N LEU A 216 24.52 -7.01 0.20
CA LEU A 216 25.24 -6.46 1.35
C LEU A 216 26.41 -7.38 1.74
N ARG A 217 27.61 -6.80 1.90
CA ARG A 217 28.81 -7.52 2.32
C ARG A 217 29.41 -6.92 3.59
N GLY A 218 30.07 -7.75 4.39
CA GLY A 218 30.85 -7.30 5.54
C GLY A 218 32.14 -6.60 5.14
N MET A 219 33.02 -6.38 6.11
CA MET A 219 34.40 -5.94 5.83
C MET A 219 35.26 -7.06 5.25
N THR A 220 34.85 -8.32 5.45
CA THR A 220 35.44 -9.51 4.85
C THR A 220 34.33 -10.39 4.26
N PRO A 221 34.65 -11.36 3.37
CA PRO A 221 33.64 -12.24 2.77
C PRO A 221 32.84 -13.06 3.79
N ASP A 222 33.47 -13.48 4.90
CA ASP A 222 32.85 -14.33 5.92
C ASP A 222 31.95 -13.55 6.89
N ASP A 223 32.13 -12.24 6.96
CA ASP A 223 31.44 -11.31 7.88
C ASP A 223 30.23 -10.64 7.22
N ALA A 224 29.63 -11.25 6.19
CA ALA A 224 28.44 -10.67 5.56
C ALA A 224 27.23 -10.72 6.52
N PRO A 225 26.41 -9.65 6.60
CA PRO A 225 25.21 -9.68 7.41
C PRO A 225 24.24 -10.74 6.90
N ASN A 226 23.54 -11.38 7.83
CA ASN A 226 22.57 -12.44 7.55
C ASN A 226 21.17 -11.95 7.92
N HIS A 227 20.78 -12.03 9.19
CA HIS A 227 19.47 -11.59 9.68
C HIS A 227 19.38 -10.07 9.82
N VAL A 228 19.00 -9.40 8.74
CA VAL A 228 18.96 -7.93 8.61
C VAL A 228 17.71 -7.29 9.24
N GLY A 229 17.58 -7.45 10.56
CA GLY A 229 16.38 -7.08 11.33
C GLY A 229 16.00 -5.59 11.28
N GLY A 230 16.97 -4.70 11.28
CA GLY A 230 16.77 -3.25 11.36
C GLY A 230 17.57 -2.48 10.31
N VAL A 231 16.97 -1.44 9.75
CA VAL A 231 17.64 -0.47 8.87
C VAL A 231 17.40 0.92 9.42
N ALA A 232 18.44 1.75 9.43
CA ALA A 232 18.33 3.16 9.77
C ALA A 232 19.20 3.98 8.83
N THR A 233 18.88 5.26 8.62
CA THR A 233 19.66 6.12 7.75
C THR A 233 19.68 7.57 8.21
N HIS A 234 20.83 8.22 8.02
CA HIS A 234 20.98 9.66 8.21
C HIS A 234 22.19 10.19 7.43
N GLY A 235 21.95 11.17 6.56
CA GLY A 235 22.99 11.72 5.68
C GLY A 235 23.56 10.63 4.77
N ASP A 236 24.89 10.50 4.74
CA ASP A 236 25.57 9.46 3.94
C ASP A 236 25.63 8.09 4.63
N ASN A 237 24.94 7.89 5.76
CA ASN A 237 25.03 6.65 6.54
C ASN A 237 23.77 5.81 6.40
N VAL A 238 23.97 4.53 6.12
CA VAL A 238 22.93 3.50 6.21
C VAL A 238 23.44 2.44 7.18
N TRP A 239 22.74 2.25 8.30
CA TRP A 239 23.04 1.22 9.28
C TRP A 239 22.08 0.04 9.09
N VAL A 240 22.63 -1.16 9.03
CA VAL A 240 21.87 -2.41 8.97
C VAL A 240 22.28 -3.25 10.16
N THR A 241 21.32 -3.64 10.99
CA THR A 241 21.59 -4.54 12.12
C THR A 241 21.62 -5.97 11.64
N SER A 242 22.47 -6.82 12.23
CA SER A 242 22.45 -8.26 11.98
C SER A 242 22.88 -9.03 13.20
N SER A 243 22.31 -10.22 13.37
CA SER A 243 22.83 -11.22 14.32
C SER A 243 23.78 -12.19 13.64
N ALA A 244 24.77 -12.67 14.38
CA ALA A 244 25.63 -13.78 14.00
C ALA A 244 25.88 -14.66 15.23
N GLY A 245 25.21 -15.82 15.29
CA GLY A 245 25.14 -16.61 16.52
C GLY A 245 24.41 -15.81 17.62
N ASP A 246 25.01 -15.79 18.81
CA ASP A 246 24.47 -15.07 19.97
C ASP A 246 24.86 -13.57 19.99
N ASP A 247 25.67 -13.12 19.03
CA ASP A 247 26.18 -11.76 18.97
C ASP A 247 25.37 -10.87 18.02
N SER A 248 25.24 -9.60 18.41
CA SER A 248 24.53 -8.56 17.66
C SER A 248 25.49 -7.54 17.07
N TYR A 249 25.26 -7.14 15.83
CA TYR A 249 26.13 -6.26 15.07
C TYR A 249 25.37 -5.16 14.33
N ILE A 250 26.06 -4.06 14.06
CA ILE A 250 25.67 -2.99 13.14
C ILE A 250 26.69 -2.90 12.02
N TYR A 251 26.19 -2.97 10.80
CA TYR A 251 26.93 -2.76 9.56
C TYR A 251 26.61 -1.37 9.04
N ARG A 252 27.63 -0.52 8.87
CA ARG A 252 27.47 0.82 8.31
C ARG A 252 27.90 0.84 6.86
N TYR A 253 27.00 1.22 5.97
CA TYR A 253 27.24 1.44 4.55
C TYR A 253 27.20 2.94 4.23
N SER A 254 27.86 3.33 3.14
CA SER A 254 27.74 4.70 2.61
C SER A 254 26.55 4.76 1.65
N ALA A 255 25.65 5.73 1.85
CA ALA A 255 24.55 5.98 0.93
C ALA A 255 25.07 6.30 -0.48
N SER A 256 26.19 7.00 -0.59
CA SER A 256 26.83 7.32 -1.87
C SER A 256 27.38 6.09 -2.60
N ASP A 257 27.96 5.12 -1.88
CA ASP A 257 28.39 3.86 -2.49
C ASP A 257 27.18 3.04 -2.96
N LEU A 258 26.16 2.96 -2.11
CA LEU A 258 24.88 2.32 -2.41
C LEU A 258 24.25 2.95 -3.66
N ASP A 259 24.32 4.26 -3.81
CA ASP A 259 23.82 5.02 -4.96
C ASP A 259 24.63 4.80 -6.23
N ALA A 260 25.95 4.67 -6.12
CA ALA A 260 26.86 4.47 -7.24
C ALA A 260 26.86 3.03 -7.78
N ALA A 261 26.56 2.05 -6.93
CA ALA A 261 26.50 0.65 -7.27
C ALA A 261 25.46 0.35 -8.37
N ALA A 262 25.81 -0.54 -9.31
CA ALA A 262 24.87 -1.06 -10.29
C ALA A 262 23.82 -1.97 -9.62
N ASN A 263 22.70 -2.20 -10.31
CA ASN A 263 21.68 -3.12 -9.83
C ASN A 263 22.26 -4.54 -9.65
N GLY A 264 22.10 -5.11 -8.46
CA GLY A 264 22.66 -6.40 -8.06
C GLY A 264 24.16 -6.42 -7.74
N GLU A 265 24.82 -5.25 -7.70
CA GLU A 265 26.23 -5.18 -7.29
C GLU A 265 26.37 -5.37 -5.78
N SER A 266 27.50 -5.94 -5.35
CA SER A 266 27.84 -6.08 -3.93
C SER A 266 28.45 -4.79 -3.37
N VAL A 267 27.98 -4.34 -2.20
CA VAL A 267 28.50 -3.16 -1.51
C VAL A 267 29.09 -3.58 -0.16
N PRO A 268 30.38 -3.28 0.13
CA PRO A 268 30.99 -3.62 1.41
C PRO A 268 30.63 -2.62 2.50
N ALA A 269 30.48 -3.13 3.73
CA ALA A 269 30.36 -2.29 4.90
C ALA A 269 31.63 -1.46 5.11
N ARG A 270 31.45 -0.18 5.46
CA ARG A 270 32.51 0.73 5.88
C ARG A 270 32.94 0.47 7.32
N GLU A 271 32.05 -0.12 8.12
CA GLU A 271 32.28 -0.41 9.53
C GLU A 271 31.36 -1.52 10.02
N VAL A 272 31.88 -2.38 10.90
CA VAL A 272 31.12 -3.41 11.63
C VAL A 272 31.37 -3.23 13.12
N LEU A 273 30.30 -3.13 13.90
CA LEU A 273 30.33 -2.80 15.32
C LEU A 273 29.47 -3.78 16.11
N LYS A 274 30.01 -4.35 17.19
CA LYS A 274 29.26 -5.18 18.12
C LYS A 274 28.39 -4.29 19.03
N VAL A 275 27.14 -4.68 19.22
CA VAL A 275 26.11 -3.97 20.00
C VAL A 275 25.30 -4.94 20.87
N GLU A 276 24.42 -4.41 21.69
CA GLU A 276 23.61 -5.20 22.65
C GLU A 276 22.42 -5.90 21.99
N ALA A 277 21.93 -5.39 20.85
CA ALA A 277 20.77 -5.92 20.15
C ALA A 277 20.85 -5.70 18.64
N SER A 278 20.06 -6.45 17.86
CA SER A 278 20.08 -6.35 16.39
C SER A 278 18.74 -6.64 15.70
N SER A 279 17.63 -6.72 16.43
CA SER A 279 16.36 -7.22 15.86
C SER A 279 15.61 -6.16 15.05
N TYR A 280 15.70 -4.90 15.45
CA TYR A 280 15.12 -3.76 14.73
C TYR A 280 15.88 -2.49 15.09
N ALA A 281 15.81 -1.48 14.22
CA ALA A 281 16.50 -0.21 14.43
C ALA A 281 15.81 0.98 13.76
N THR A 282 16.08 2.18 14.28
CA THR A 282 15.72 3.46 13.65
C THR A 282 16.70 4.56 14.04
N PHE A 283 16.71 5.67 13.31
CA PHE A 283 17.49 6.86 13.67
C PHE A 283 16.55 8.01 14.02
N ALA A 284 16.66 8.53 15.24
CA ALA A 284 15.83 9.62 15.74
C ALA A 284 16.57 10.42 16.81
N ASP A 285 16.30 11.72 16.87
CA ASP A 285 16.88 12.65 17.86
C ASP A 285 18.43 12.62 17.93
N GLY A 286 19.09 12.38 16.79
CA GLY A 286 20.55 12.29 16.70
C GLY A 286 21.14 10.98 17.25
N ARG A 287 20.30 9.98 17.52
CA ARG A 287 20.70 8.69 18.10
C ARG A 287 20.26 7.55 17.20
N LEU A 288 21.05 6.49 17.20
CA LEU A 288 20.65 5.22 16.62
C LEU A 288 19.98 4.40 17.72
N TRP A 289 18.74 3.99 17.49
CA TRP A 289 17.96 3.16 18.41
C TRP A 289 17.95 1.74 17.87
N VAL A 290 18.28 0.76 18.70
CA VAL A 290 18.38 -0.65 18.30
C VAL A 290 17.80 -1.53 19.39
N GLY A 291 16.86 -2.40 19.04
CA GLY A 291 16.15 -3.22 20.02
C GLY A 291 16.29 -4.72 19.81
N ASP A 292 15.98 -5.46 20.87
CA ASP A 292 15.96 -6.91 20.90
C ASP A 292 14.53 -7.46 20.74
N PHE A 293 14.48 -8.68 20.23
CA PHE A 293 13.25 -9.43 20.06
C PHE A 293 13.15 -10.50 21.15
N THR A 294 11.97 -10.60 21.77
CA THR A 294 11.61 -11.67 22.69
C THR A 294 10.45 -12.48 22.10
N GLU A 295 10.53 -13.81 22.18
CA GLU A 295 9.49 -14.69 21.62
C GLU A 295 8.19 -14.66 22.45
N ASP A 296 8.28 -14.55 23.77
CA ASP A 296 7.10 -14.43 24.63
C ASP A 296 6.57 -13.00 24.60
N LYS A 297 5.32 -12.83 24.15
CA LYS A 297 4.64 -11.53 24.13
C LYS A 297 4.59 -10.82 25.50
N ASN A 298 4.69 -11.57 26.59
CA ASN A 298 4.64 -11.04 27.96
C ASN A 298 6.04 -10.79 28.56
N GLU A 299 7.11 -11.19 27.85
CA GLU A 299 8.47 -10.89 28.24
C GLU A 299 8.90 -9.58 27.54
N PRO A 300 9.16 -8.49 28.30
CA PRO A 300 9.54 -7.23 27.70
C PRO A 300 10.92 -7.33 27.04
N GLY A 301 11.03 -6.72 25.86
CA GLY A 301 12.31 -6.46 25.22
C GLY A 301 12.93 -5.15 25.73
N LYS A 302 14.01 -4.76 25.07
CA LYS A 302 14.80 -3.56 25.34
C LYS A 302 15.15 -2.86 24.04
N LEU A 303 14.98 -1.55 24.06
CA LEU A 303 15.44 -0.64 23.02
C LEU A 303 16.61 0.19 23.57
N TYR A 304 17.78 -0.05 23.01
CA TYR A 304 19.02 0.65 23.34
C TYR A 304 19.20 1.86 22.44
N SER A 305 19.78 2.93 22.97
CA SER A 305 20.13 4.11 22.17
C SER A 305 21.63 4.32 22.15
N TYR A 306 22.16 4.72 21.00
CA TYR A 306 23.58 4.95 20.79
C TYR A 306 23.82 6.38 20.26
N PRO A 307 24.77 7.13 20.83
CA PRO A 307 25.12 8.44 20.32
C PRO A 307 25.83 8.30 18.98
N VAL A 308 25.37 9.08 17.99
CA VAL A 308 25.98 9.12 16.67
C VAL A 308 26.74 10.43 16.53
N ASN A 309 28.02 10.34 16.14
CA ASN A 309 28.82 11.54 15.92
C ASN A 309 28.50 12.21 14.58
N SER A 310 29.07 13.38 14.32
CA SER A 310 28.78 14.16 13.10
C SER A 310 29.14 13.47 11.78
N CYS A 311 29.97 12.43 11.80
CA CYS A 311 30.32 11.64 10.61
C CYS A 311 29.58 10.29 10.52
N GLY A 312 28.61 10.04 11.42
CA GLY A 312 27.80 8.82 11.42
C GLY A 312 28.46 7.60 12.05
N SER A 313 29.62 7.76 12.69
CA SER A 313 30.25 6.68 13.45
C SER A 313 29.75 6.68 14.90
N LEU A 314 29.71 5.49 15.48
CA LEU A 314 29.37 5.29 16.89
C LEU A 314 30.69 5.17 17.69
N PRO A 315 30.84 5.84 18.85
CA PRO A 315 31.99 5.65 19.71
C PRO A 315 32.09 4.20 20.18
N TYR A 316 33.27 3.58 20.02
CA TYR A 316 33.50 2.18 20.39
C TYR A 316 34.76 2.00 21.24
N ASP A 317 34.74 0.97 22.06
CA ASP A 317 35.92 0.36 22.66
C ASP A 317 36.43 -0.78 21.76
N VAL A 318 37.67 -1.23 21.99
CA VAL A 318 38.21 -2.42 21.33
C VAL A 318 38.49 -3.47 22.40
N ASP A 319 37.94 -4.67 22.25
CA ASP A 319 38.19 -5.77 23.17
C ASP A 319 39.56 -6.43 22.95
N GLU A 320 39.87 -7.44 23.76
CA GLU A 320 41.13 -8.19 23.68
C GLU A 320 41.35 -8.95 22.36
N ASN A 321 40.27 -9.20 21.61
CA ASN A 321 40.29 -9.88 20.32
C ASN A 321 40.31 -8.90 19.13
N GLY A 322 40.29 -7.59 19.39
CA GLY A 322 40.24 -6.55 18.36
C GLY A 322 38.83 -6.20 17.88
N THR A 323 37.78 -6.73 18.52
CA THR A 323 36.38 -6.44 18.20
C THR A 323 36.02 -5.03 18.66
N LYS A 324 35.40 -4.26 17.77
CA LYS A 324 34.86 -2.94 18.12
C LYS A 324 33.50 -3.11 18.83
N ILE A 325 33.40 -2.68 20.08
CA ILE A 325 32.20 -2.79 20.90
C ILE A 325 31.66 -1.40 21.20
N VAL A 326 30.40 -1.15 20.88
CA VAL A 326 29.72 0.11 21.17
C VAL A 326 28.89 -0.06 22.44
N ARG A 327 29.06 0.86 23.39
CA ARG A 327 28.23 0.90 24.59
C ARG A 327 26.99 1.77 24.36
N PRO A 328 25.80 1.31 24.73
CA PRO A 328 24.60 2.16 24.67
C PRO A 328 24.65 3.24 25.75
N ASP A 329 23.78 4.23 25.62
CA ASP A 329 23.47 5.12 26.73
C ASP A 329 22.90 4.34 27.92
N PRO A 330 23.09 4.84 29.15
CA PRO A 330 22.49 4.22 30.32
C PRO A 330 20.96 4.29 30.23
N SER A 331 20.29 3.25 30.73
CA SER A 331 18.82 3.10 30.76
C SER A 331 18.18 2.82 29.40
N PRO A 332 18.23 1.56 28.91
CA PRO A 332 17.41 1.16 27.76
C PRO A 332 15.92 1.32 28.07
N VAL A 333 15.13 1.56 27.02
CA VAL A 333 13.66 1.63 27.11
C VAL A 333 13.11 0.21 27.09
N GLU A 334 12.20 -0.12 28.02
CA GLU A 334 11.48 -1.39 27.95
C GLU A 334 10.47 -1.37 26.80
N THR A 335 10.50 -2.42 25.97
CA THR A 335 9.58 -2.59 24.85
C THR A 335 8.59 -3.71 25.14
N PRO A 336 7.44 -3.74 24.45
CA PRO A 336 6.61 -4.95 24.39
C PRO A 336 7.44 -6.15 23.91
N GLY A 337 6.96 -7.36 24.19
CA GLY A 337 7.52 -8.56 23.57
C GLY A 337 7.18 -8.62 22.08
N GLN A 338 7.88 -9.45 21.32
CA GLN A 338 7.62 -9.70 19.89
C GLN A 338 7.73 -8.47 18.96
N VAL A 339 8.52 -7.46 19.32
CA VAL A 339 8.72 -6.26 18.48
C VAL A 339 9.65 -6.58 17.30
N GLN A 340 9.25 -6.14 16.10
CA GLN A 340 9.98 -6.35 14.83
C GLN A 340 10.43 -5.03 14.17
N GLY A 341 9.93 -3.89 14.62
CA GLY A 341 10.17 -2.59 14.00
C GLY A 341 9.84 -1.46 14.95
N VAL A 342 10.47 -0.30 14.73
CA VAL A 342 10.35 0.85 15.63
C VAL A 342 10.41 2.19 14.89
N VAL A 343 9.58 3.13 15.33
CA VAL A 343 9.68 4.56 15.01
C VAL A 343 9.70 5.33 16.33
N VAL A 344 10.70 6.19 16.52
CA VAL A 344 10.84 7.02 17.73
C VAL A 344 10.45 8.45 17.41
N ARG A 345 9.49 8.99 18.17
CA ARG A 345 9.01 10.37 18.10
C ARG A 345 9.34 11.12 19.40
N PRO A 346 9.19 12.45 19.46
CA PRO A 346 9.51 13.21 20.67
C PRO A 346 8.76 12.73 21.93
N ASP A 347 7.47 12.44 21.80
CA ASP A 347 6.58 12.15 22.94
C ASP A 347 6.16 10.67 23.03
N GLU A 348 6.45 9.88 21.99
CA GLU A 348 5.99 8.50 21.87
C GLU A 348 6.94 7.64 21.03
N ILE A 349 6.77 6.32 21.13
CA ILE A 349 7.46 5.32 20.33
C ILE A 349 6.41 4.40 19.74
N ILE A 350 6.50 4.16 18.43
CA ILE A 350 5.62 3.25 17.72
C ILE A 350 6.39 1.98 17.40
N TYR A 351 5.79 0.82 17.68
CA TYR A 351 6.37 -0.49 17.42
C TYR A 351 5.49 -1.29 16.48
N SER A 352 6.08 -2.06 15.57
CA SER A 352 5.39 -3.22 14.99
C SER A 352 5.63 -4.43 15.88
N GLN A 353 4.56 -5.10 16.29
CA GLN A 353 4.58 -6.29 17.12
C GLN A 353 4.04 -7.47 16.32
N SER A 354 4.82 -8.55 16.21
CA SER A 354 4.45 -9.72 15.42
C SER A 354 5.27 -10.96 15.76
N TRP A 355 4.58 -12.09 15.92
CA TRP A 355 5.21 -13.39 15.96
C TRP A 355 4.25 -14.51 15.57
N GLY A 356 4.70 -15.38 14.67
CA GLY A 356 3.97 -16.56 14.25
C GLY A 356 3.00 -16.30 13.11
N ARG A 357 2.91 -17.26 12.19
CA ARG A 357 2.21 -17.12 10.90
C ARG A 357 0.69 -17.02 10.99
N LYS A 358 0.10 -17.31 12.16
CA LYS A 358 -1.35 -17.41 12.37
C LYS A 358 -1.88 -16.38 13.37
N ASN A 359 -1.02 -15.47 13.81
CA ASN A 359 -1.36 -14.43 14.75
C ASN A 359 -1.35 -13.11 13.99
N ASP A 360 -2.36 -12.28 14.25
CA ASP A 360 -2.39 -10.92 13.75
C ASP A 360 -1.22 -10.13 14.32
N SER A 361 -0.81 -9.10 13.60
CA SER A 361 0.23 -8.18 14.04
C SER A 361 -0.40 -6.89 14.56
N HIS A 362 0.40 -6.06 15.22
CA HIS A 362 -0.09 -4.78 15.75
C HIS A 362 0.92 -3.65 15.56
N LEU A 363 0.43 -2.43 15.32
CA LEU A 363 1.16 -1.21 15.64
C LEU A 363 0.81 -0.79 17.07
N LEU A 364 1.80 -0.69 17.93
CA LEU A 364 1.64 -0.27 19.32
C LEU A 364 2.23 1.13 19.50
N THR A 365 1.45 2.04 20.07
CA THR A 365 1.94 3.38 20.43
C THR A 365 2.22 3.42 21.92
N GLN A 366 3.47 3.66 22.28
CA GLN A 366 3.95 3.78 23.65
C GLN A 366 4.23 5.24 23.98
N ASN A 367 3.69 5.75 25.08
CA ASN A 367 4.10 7.05 25.60
C ASN A 367 5.56 6.97 26.08
N ARG A 368 6.41 7.88 25.59
CA ARG A 368 7.85 7.82 25.83
C ARG A 368 8.24 8.24 27.26
N GLU A 369 7.42 9.03 27.93
CA GLU A 369 7.68 9.53 29.28
C GLU A 369 7.41 8.45 30.34
N ASN A 370 6.28 7.76 30.24
CA ASN A 370 5.84 6.81 31.27
C ASN A 370 5.88 5.33 30.82
N GLY A 371 6.15 5.05 29.55
CA GLY A 371 6.27 3.71 28.99
C GLY A 371 4.93 2.99 28.76
N GLU A 372 3.79 3.64 28.99
CA GLU A 372 2.47 3.03 28.83
C GLU A 372 2.11 2.87 27.34
N ILE A 373 1.54 1.73 26.98
CA ILE A 373 0.92 1.54 25.66
C ILE A 373 -0.43 2.27 25.67
N VAL A 374 -0.52 3.32 24.86
CA VAL A 374 -1.69 4.21 24.77
C VAL A 374 -2.62 3.84 23.62
N ASN A 375 -2.12 3.12 22.60
CA ASN A 375 -2.93 2.66 21.49
C ASN A 375 -2.40 1.35 20.86
N SER A 376 -3.30 0.61 20.22
CA SER A 376 -3.00 -0.58 19.44
C SER A 376 -3.85 -0.59 18.17
N TYR A 377 -3.21 -0.78 17.02
CA TYR A 377 -3.85 -0.89 15.71
C TYR A 377 -3.52 -2.26 15.12
N GLU A 378 -4.53 -3.01 14.68
CA GLU A 378 -4.34 -4.35 14.11
C GLU A 378 -3.80 -4.28 12.69
N LEU A 379 -2.83 -5.14 12.38
CA LEU A 379 -2.21 -5.30 11.09
C LEU A 379 -2.35 -6.76 10.62
N PRO A 380 -2.24 -7.00 9.29
CA PRO A 380 -2.00 -8.34 8.77
C PRO A 380 -0.84 -9.04 9.49
N ASN A 381 -0.91 -10.36 9.54
CA ASN A 381 0.10 -11.20 10.19
C ASN A 381 1.52 -10.95 9.65
N MET A 382 2.53 -11.24 10.47
CA MET A 382 3.93 -11.18 10.08
C MET A 382 4.42 -9.78 9.66
N SER A 383 3.93 -8.72 10.33
CA SER A 383 4.53 -7.38 10.20
C SER A 383 5.98 -7.38 10.65
N GLN A 384 6.83 -6.64 9.94
CA GLN A 384 8.27 -6.51 10.19
C GLN A 384 8.63 -5.03 10.36
N GLY A 385 9.72 -4.55 9.76
CA GLY A 385 10.15 -3.16 9.82
C GLY A 385 9.03 -2.15 9.51
N ILE A 386 9.11 -1.02 10.19
CA ILE A 386 8.20 0.11 10.01
C ILE A 386 9.00 1.39 9.82
N VAL A 387 8.42 2.34 9.10
CA VAL A 387 8.99 3.69 8.98
C VAL A 387 7.89 4.74 8.87
N GLU A 388 8.14 5.91 9.44
CA GLU A 388 7.27 7.06 9.27
C GLU A 388 7.61 7.80 7.97
N VAL A 389 6.63 7.95 7.09
CA VAL A 389 6.71 8.79 5.89
C VAL A 389 5.46 9.65 5.82
N ASP A 390 5.64 10.96 5.78
CA ASP A 390 4.58 11.95 5.59
C ASP A 390 3.36 11.78 6.52
N GLY A 391 3.63 11.43 7.78
CA GLY A 391 2.60 11.25 8.80
C GLY A 391 1.85 9.91 8.73
N GLN A 392 2.41 8.93 8.02
CA GLN A 392 1.93 7.55 7.96
C GLN A 392 3.04 6.60 8.39
N ILE A 393 2.66 5.50 9.04
CA ILE A 393 3.53 4.36 9.24
C ILE A 393 3.40 3.44 8.03
N ILE A 394 4.49 3.29 7.28
CA ILE A 394 4.61 2.26 6.27
C ILE A 394 5.09 0.99 6.97
N THR A 395 4.39 -0.12 6.75
CA THR A 395 4.73 -1.42 7.34
C THR A 395 5.03 -2.42 6.25
N GLN A 396 6.16 -3.13 6.39
CA GLN A 396 6.49 -4.26 5.52
C GLN A 396 6.17 -5.59 6.21
N TYR A 397 6.02 -6.65 5.42
CA TYR A 397 5.57 -7.95 5.89
C TYR A 397 6.50 -9.04 5.37
N GLU A 398 6.87 -10.00 6.23
CA GLU A 398 7.58 -11.19 5.75
C GLU A 398 6.62 -12.19 5.08
N SER A 399 5.29 -12.07 5.27
CA SER A 399 4.30 -13.06 4.83
C SER A 399 4.30 -13.37 3.34
N GLY A 400 4.72 -12.42 2.49
CA GLY A 400 4.86 -12.63 1.05
C GLY A 400 6.05 -13.50 0.65
N ALA A 401 7.04 -13.69 1.51
CA ALA A 401 8.26 -14.40 1.13
C ALA A 401 7.97 -15.86 0.74
N GLY A 402 8.66 -16.35 -0.29
CA GLY A 402 8.43 -17.69 -0.86
C GLY A 402 8.46 -18.83 0.17
N LYS A 403 9.29 -18.69 1.22
CA LYS A 403 9.39 -19.62 2.36
C LYS A 403 8.08 -19.81 3.13
N TYR A 404 7.21 -18.80 3.12
CA TYR A 404 5.93 -18.82 3.83
C TYR A 404 4.75 -19.15 2.92
N LEU A 405 4.96 -19.13 1.60
CA LEU A 405 3.93 -19.44 0.61
C LEU A 405 3.64 -20.96 0.50
N PRO A 406 2.53 -21.36 -0.17
CA PRO A 406 1.93 -22.69 -0.07
C PRO A 406 2.62 -23.95 -0.66
N PRO A 407 3.79 -23.98 -1.34
CA PRO A 407 4.40 -25.25 -1.76
C PRO A 407 4.67 -26.18 -0.57
N ALA A 408 4.90 -25.60 0.61
CA ALA A 408 5.04 -26.29 1.89
C ALA A 408 3.71 -26.78 2.50
N ILE A 409 2.56 -26.24 2.08
CA ILE A 409 1.21 -26.61 2.57
C ILE A 409 0.62 -27.74 1.71
N LEU A 410 0.91 -27.75 0.40
CA LEU A 410 0.49 -28.79 -0.55
C LEU A 410 1.06 -30.17 -0.21
N SER A 411 2.28 -30.22 0.36
CA SER A 411 2.93 -31.45 0.82
C SER A 411 2.33 -32.01 2.12
N VAL A 412 1.64 -31.18 2.92
CA VAL A 412 1.08 -31.55 4.23
C VAL A 412 -0.43 -31.84 4.18
N PHE A 413 -1.21 -31.08 3.40
CA PHE A 413 -2.69 -31.13 3.44
C PHE A 413 -3.36 -31.58 2.13
N GLY A 414 -2.62 -31.70 1.02
CA GLY A 414 -3.18 -32.02 -0.31
C GLY A 414 -4.10 -30.92 -0.87
N ALA A 415 -4.58 -31.11 -2.11
CA ALA A 415 -5.38 -30.10 -2.84
C ALA A 415 -6.71 -29.71 -2.15
N ALA A 416 -7.25 -30.58 -1.29
CA ALA A 416 -8.50 -30.33 -0.57
C ALA A 416 -8.34 -29.41 0.67
N GLY A 417 -7.12 -29.23 1.19
CA GLY A 417 -6.84 -28.35 2.34
C GLY A 417 -6.38 -26.93 1.97
N LEU A 418 -6.13 -26.67 0.68
CA LEU A 418 -5.57 -25.40 0.19
C LEU A 418 -6.50 -24.21 0.44
N GLY A 419 -7.82 -24.39 0.26
CA GLY A 419 -8.81 -23.33 0.47
C GLY A 419 -8.97 -22.92 1.94
N ALA A 420 -8.81 -23.85 2.89
CA ALA A 420 -8.86 -23.53 4.32
C ALA A 420 -7.53 -22.94 4.84
N ALA A 421 -6.41 -23.29 4.20
CA ALA A 421 -5.10 -22.74 4.54
C ALA A 421 -4.89 -21.32 3.98
N LEU A 422 -5.43 -21.02 2.79
CA LEU A 422 -5.44 -19.66 2.22
C LEU A 422 -6.42 -18.72 2.93
N ALA A 423 -7.47 -19.24 3.57
CA ALA A 423 -8.41 -18.43 4.35
C ALA A 423 -7.86 -17.97 5.72
N LEU A 424 -6.69 -18.46 6.14
CA LEU A 424 -6.05 -18.15 7.43
C LEU A 424 -4.66 -17.50 7.26
N PHE A 425 -4.28 -17.18 6.02
CA PHE A 425 -2.94 -16.72 5.67
C PHE A 425 -3.05 -15.64 4.61
N ASP A 426 -2.62 -14.42 4.93
CA ASP A 426 -2.59 -13.28 4.02
C ASP A 426 -1.15 -13.05 3.50
N PRO A 427 -0.76 -13.68 2.37
CA PRO A 427 0.54 -13.44 1.77
C PRO A 427 0.60 -12.03 1.18
N ARG A 428 1.28 -11.12 1.88
CA ARG A 428 1.41 -9.74 1.46
C ARG A 428 2.57 -9.61 0.47
N ASP A 429 2.28 -9.25 -0.77
CA ASP A 429 3.27 -8.77 -1.74
C ASP A 429 3.39 -7.24 -1.74
N GLU A 430 2.64 -6.56 -0.88
CA GLU A 430 2.58 -5.10 -0.78
C GLU A 430 2.63 -4.62 0.68
N MET A 431 3.32 -3.50 0.89
CA MET A 431 3.36 -2.80 2.16
C MET A 431 1.99 -2.19 2.50
N THR A 432 1.75 -1.89 3.76
CA THR A 432 0.56 -1.13 4.19
C THR A 432 0.95 0.26 4.65
N ARG A 433 -0.03 1.16 4.67
CA ARG A 433 0.09 2.53 5.20
C ARG A 433 -0.96 2.71 6.29
N THR A 434 -0.54 3.17 7.47
CA THR A 434 -1.43 3.50 8.59
C THR A 434 -1.22 4.95 8.99
N ASP A 435 -2.28 5.76 9.09
CA ASP A 435 -2.16 7.16 9.48
C ASP A 435 -1.79 7.30 10.96
N LEU A 436 -0.91 8.26 11.30
CA LEU A 436 -0.57 8.54 12.71
C LEU A 436 -1.78 9.02 13.54
N ASP A 437 -2.79 9.59 12.88
CA ASP A 437 -4.02 10.01 13.53
C ASP A 437 -4.84 8.79 14.01
N ASP A 438 -4.82 7.69 13.24
CA ASP A 438 -5.42 6.40 13.65
C ASP A 438 -4.65 5.80 14.85
N LEU A 439 -3.40 6.25 15.05
CA LEU A 439 -2.57 5.91 16.18
C LEU A 439 -2.77 6.83 17.40
N GLY A 440 -3.61 7.88 17.31
CA GLY A 440 -3.98 8.74 18.44
C GLY A 440 -2.95 9.81 18.81
N ALA A 441 -2.05 10.15 17.90
CA ALA A 441 -0.86 10.93 18.21
C ALA A 441 -0.88 12.39 17.70
N GLY A 442 -1.09 13.37 18.59
CA GLY A 442 -0.83 14.78 18.27
C GLY A 442 -1.18 15.80 19.37
N GLY A 443 -0.20 16.59 19.84
CA GLY A 443 -0.38 17.69 20.82
C GLY A 443 0.53 18.91 20.62
N ASP A 444 -0.11 20.11 20.61
CA ASP A 444 0.20 21.35 21.37
C ASP A 444 0.00 22.69 20.61
N GLY A 445 -1.15 23.36 20.81
CA GLY A 445 -1.49 24.82 20.81
C GLY A 445 -0.89 25.87 19.83
N TYR A 446 -1.77 26.68 19.18
CA TYR A 446 -1.40 27.73 18.19
C TYR A 446 -2.29 29.00 18.15
N GLU A 447 -1.75 30.07 17.54
CA GLU A 447 -2.46 31.26 17.04
C GLU A 447 -3.31 30.92 15.80
N THR A 448 -4.56 31.37 15.75
CA THR A 448 -5.47 31.12 14.61
C THR A 448 -6.36 32.31 14.31
N ASP A 449 -6.70 32.47 13.03
CA ASP A 449 -7.82 33.27 12.57
C ASP A 449 -9.08 32.40 12.40
N ALA A 450 -10.10 32.65 13.23
CA ALA A 450 -11.36 31.93 13.19
C ALA A 450 -12.15 32.15 11.89
N GLU A 451 -11.91 33.23 11.13
CA GLU A 451 -12.56 33.46 9.84
C GLU A 451 -11.98 32.56 8.74
N SER A 452 -10.64 32.45 8.68
CA SER A 452 -9.94 31.52 7.79
C SER A 452 -10.37 30.06 8.00
N LEU A 453 -10.54 29.62 9.26
CA LEU A 453 -11.04 28.27 9.58
C LEU A 453 -12.49 28.04 9.11
N ARG A 454 -13.38 29.04 9.23
CA ARG A 454 -14.76 28.94 8.73
C ARG A 454 -14.81 28.92 7.20
N SER A 455 -13.98 29.72 6.54
CA SER A 455 -13.90 29.73 5.08
C SER A 455 -13.35 28.40 4.54
N ALA A 456 -12.35 27.82 5.22
CA ALA A 456 -11.86 26.49 4.93
C ALA A 456 -12.96 25.44 5.13
N ALA A 457 -13.69 25.48 6.25
CA ALA A 457 -14.80 24.56 6.49
C ALA A 457 -15.84 24.57 5.36
N GLY A 458 -16.21 25.76 4.87
CA GLY A 458 -17.13 25.88 3.72
C GLY A 458 -16.60 25.21 2.44
N SER A 459 -15.28 25.24 2.21
CA SER A 459 -14.68 24.53 1.08
C SER A 459 -14.75 23.00 1.26
N PHE A 460 -14.60 22.51 2.49
CA PHE A 460 -14.75 21.08 2.79
C PHE A 460 -16.21 20.63 2.73
N ASP A 461 -17.18 21.49 3.10
CA ASP A 461 -18.60 21.24 2.89
C ASP A 461 -18.95 21.15 1.39
N ASP A 462 -18.48 22.11 0.57
CA ASP A 462 -18.68 22.08 -0.88
C ASP A 462 -18.07 20.81 -1.50
N ALA A 463 -16.89 20.39 -1.02
CA ALA A 463 -16.25 19.15 -1.44
C ALA A 463 -17.06 17.91 -1.02
N THR A 464 -17.66 17.93 0.18
CA THR A 464 -18.52 16.86 0.72
C THR A 464 -19.78 16.69 -0.14
N ASP A 465 -20.43 17.78 -0.53
CA ASP A 465 -21.60 17.76 -1.43
C ASP A 465 -21.24 17.16 -2.79
N ALA A 466 -20.12 17.58 -3.38
CA ALA A 466 -19.66 17.07 -4.66
C ALA A 466 -19.24 15.59 -4.60
N LEU A 467 -18.57 15.15 -3.53
CA LEU A 467 -18.21 13.75 -3.30
C LEU A 467 -19.44 12.88 -3.03
N THR A 468 -20.43 13.40 -2.30
CA THR A 468 -21.71 12.73 -2.08
C THR A 468 -22.45 12.53 -3.41
N GLY A 469 -22.45 13.54 -4.28
CA GLY A 469 -22.95 13.44 -5.64
C GLY A 469 -22.24 12.34 -6.44
N ALA A 470 -20.91 12.30 -6.39
CA ALA A 470 -20.12 11.27 -7.07
C ALA A 470 -20.40 9.86 -6.51
N ALA A 471 -20.44 9.69 -5.19
CA ALA A 471 -20.74 8.43 -4.53
C ALA A 471 -22.13 7.91 -4.91
N ASN A 472 -23.13 8.79 -5.02
CA ASN A 472 -24.47 8.43 -5.46
C ASN A 472 -24.52 7.99 -6.93
N ILE A 473 -23.75 8.64 -7.82
CA ILE A 473 -23.62 8.22 -9.21
C ILE A 473 -22.98 6.82 -9.27
N VAL A 474 -21.85 6.63 -8.58
CA VAL A 474 -21.11 5.36 -8.56
C VAL A 474 -21.96 4.23 -7.97
N ALA A 475 -22.65 4.47 -6.86
CA ALA A 475 -23.55 3.47 -6.25
C ALA A 475 -24.75 3.09 -7.13
N GLY A 476 -25.16 3.99 -8.03
CA GLY A 476 -26.21 3.72 -9.02
C GLY A 476 -25.72 2.96 -10.26
N VAL A 477 -24.41 2.81 -10.45
CA VAL A 477 -23.86 2.12 -11.61
C VAL A 477 -23.91 0.61 -11.44
N GLN A 478 -24.58 -0.05 -12.37
CA GLN A 478 -24.58 -1.51 -12.49
C GLN A 478 -24.41 -1.89 -13.96
N LEU A 479 -23.42 -2.74 -14.24
CA LEU A 479 -23.27 -3.33 -15.57
C LEU A 479 -24.04 -4.65 -15.59
N VAL A 480 -25.15 -4.71 -16.33
CA VAL A 480 -25.94 -5.95 -16.41
C VAL A 480 -25.37 -6.87 -17.51
N PRO A 481 -25.18 -8.18 -17.25
CA PRO A 481 -24.51 -9.08 -18.20
C PRO A 481 -25.15 -9.12 -19.61
N HIS A 482 -26.47 -8.99 -19.71
CA HIS A 482 -27.17 -9.05 -21.01
C HIS A 482 -26.78 -7.91 -21.96
N LEU A 483 -26.24 -6.80 -21.45
CA LEU A 483 -25.73 -5.71 -22.30
C LEU A 483 -24.51 -6.14 -23.12
N LEU A 484 -23.79 -7.18 -22.68
CA LEU A 484 -22.57 -7.70 -23.30
C LEU A 484 -22.85 -8.83 -24.31
N GLY A 485 -24.12 -9.10 -24.60
CA GLY A 485 -24.56 -10.27 -25.37
C GLY A 485 -24.59 -11.57 -24.55
N ASP A 486 -25.20 -12.61 -25.12
CA ASP A 486 -25.32 -13.91 -24.47
C ASP A 486 -24.06 -14.75 -24.71
N VAL A 487 -23.02 -14.44 -23.91
CA VAL A 487 -21.73 -15.16 -23.88
C VAL A 487 -21.32 -15.47 -22.43
N PRO A 488 -20.68 -16.63 -22.15
CA PRO A 488 -20.19 -16.99 -20.83
C PRO A 488 -19.38 -15.92 -20.09
N ALA A 489 -18.43 -15.25 -20.76
CA ALA A 489 -17.55 -14.27 -20.13
C ALA A 489 -18.28 -12.97 -19.69
N ALA A 490 -19.51 -12.72 -20.19
CA ALA A 490 -20.27 -11.54 -19.84
C ALA A 490 -20.61 -11.46 -18.35
N VAL A 491 -20.94 -12.60 -17.75
CA VAL A 491 -21.33 -12.68 -16.32
C VAL A 491 -20.13 -12.39 -15.43
N GLU A 492 -18.98 -12.98 -15.74
CA GLU A 492 -17.74 -12.78 -14.99
C GLU A 492 -17.29 -11.32 -15.07
N PHE A 493 -17.21 -10.76 -16.28
CA PHE A 493 -16.84 -9.36 -16.49
C PHE A 493 -17.78 -8.40 -15.74
N SER A 494 -19.09 -8.58 -15.90
CA SER A 494 -20.12 -7.79 -15.20
C SER A 494 -19.98 -7.88 -13.69
N THR A 495 -19.72 -9.07 -13.15
CA THR A 495 -19.55 -9.28 -11.70
C THR A 495 -18.31 -8.54 -11.21
N THR A 496 -17.19 -8.64 -11.92
CA THR A 496 -15.94 -7.95 -11.58
C THR A 496 -16.11 -6.44 -11.60
N ILE A 497 -16.68 -5.87 -12.67
CA ILE A 497 -16.93 -4.43 -12.76
C ILE A 497 -17.87 -3.96 -11.65
N THR A 498 -18.96 -4.70 -11.41
CA THR A 498 -19.94 -4.32 -10.37
C THR A 498 -19.32 -4.32 -8.98
N ARG A 499 -18.48 -5.32 -8.67
CA ARG A 499 -17.72 -5.35 -7.41
C ARG A 499 -16.82 -4.13 -7.28
N LEU A 500 -15.99 -3.86 -8.28
CA LEU A 500 -15.02 -2.75 -8.25
C LEU A 500 -15.69 -1.38 -8.12
N VAL A 501 -16.80 -1.16 -8.84
CA VAL A 501 -17.62 0.05 -8.70
C VAL A 501 -18.21 0.15 -7.29
N THR A 502 -18.64 -0.98 -6.71
CA THR A 502 -19.18 -1.02 -5.34
C THR A 502 -18.12 -0.70 -4.30
N ASP A 503 -16.90 -1.23 -4.48
CA ASP A 503 -15.75 -0.98 -3.61
C ASP A 503 -15.40 0.51 -3.63
N VAL A 504 -15.20 1.09 -4.82
CA VAL A 504 -14.93 2.54 -4.96
C VAL A 504 -16.09 3.39 -4.43
N GLY A 505 -17.34 2.96 -4.64
CA GLY A 505 -18.50 3.66 -4.09
C GLY A 505 -18.54 3.64 -2.56
N THR A 506 -17.94 2.63 -1.92
CA THR A 506 -17.82 2.53 -0.47
C THR A 506 -16.68 3.39 0.04
N ASP A 507 -15.51 3.33 -0.59
CA ASP A 507 -14.39 4.23 -0.30
C ASP A 507 -14.79 5.71 -0.39
N LEU A 508 -15.59 6.06 -1.40
CA LEU A 508 -16.10 7.43 -1.56
C LEU A 508 -17.06 7.84 -0.43
N ARG A 509 -17.91 6.94 0.06
CA ARG A 509 -18.83 7.24 1.18
C ARG A 509 -18.08 7.43 2.49
N GLU A 510 -17.09 6.58 2.76
CA GLU A 510 -16.21 6.74 3.92
C GLU A 510 -15.40 8.04 3.80
N GLY A 511 -14.86 8.34 2.62
CA GLY A 511 -14.19 9.62 2.34
C GLY A 511 -15.09 10.84 2.58
N VAL A 512 -16.37 10.79 2.18
CA VAL A 512 -17.37 11.83 2.46
C VAL A 512 -17.51 12.07 3.97
N GLU A 513 -17.61 11.02 4.76
CA GLU A 513 -17.72 11.13 6.22
C GLU A 513 -16.48 11.78 6.84
N VAL A 514 -15.27 11.43 6.36
CA VAL A 514 -14.02 12.01 6.86
C VAL A 514 -13.87 13.49 6.44
N VAL A 515 -14.24 13.86 5.21
CA VAL A 515 -14.22 15.26 4.74
C VAL A 515 -15.22 16.10 5.54
N ALA A 516 -16.45 15.59 5.75
CA ALA A 516 -17.46 16.26 6.57
C ALA A 516 -17.01 16.45 8.02
N ALA A 517 -16.47 15.41 8.65
CA ALA A 517 -15.92 15.49 10.00
C ALA A 517 -14.76 16.51 10.10
N THR A 518 -14.00 16.68 9.01
CA THR A 518 -12.93 17.69 8.94
C THR A 518 -13.51 19.11 8.90
N ALA A 519 -14.59 19.34 8.14
CA ALA A 519 -15.32 20.62 8.14
C ALA A 519 -15.89 20.94 9.53
N ASP A 520 -16.54 19.97 10.18
CA ASP A 520 -17.07 20.11 11.54
C ASP A 520 -15.96 20.41 12.56
N GLY A 521 -14.81 19.75 12.44
CA GLY A 521 -13.64 19.99 13.26
C GLY A 521 -13.09 21.41 13.12
N LEU A 522 -13.03 21.94 11.89
CA LEU A 522 -12.64 23.34 11.63
C LEU A 522 -13.63 24.33 12.26
N LEU A 523 -14.94 24.09 12.15
CA LEU A 523 -15.97 24.94 12.77
C LEU A 523 -15.92 24.90 14.30
N ALA A 524 -15.74 23.71 14.89
CA ALA A 524 -15.60 23.53 16.33
C ALA A 524 -14.34 24.26 16.86
N THR A 525 -13.25 24.20 16.10
CA THR A 525 -11.99 24.89 16.40
C THR A 525 -12.21 26.41 16.33
N ALA A 526 -12.77 26.94 15.23
CA ALA A 526 -13.09 28.36 15.08
C ALA A 526 -13.98 28.91 16.21
N LYS A 527 -14.98 28.12 16.64
CA LYS A 527 -15.87 28.46 17.76
C LYS A 527 -15.13 28.52 19.09
N SER A 528 -14.23 27.57 19.35
CA SER A 528 -13.42 27.52 20.56
C SER A 528 -12.51 28.76 20.66
N TYR A 529 -11.90 29.17 19.54
CA TYR A 529 -11.09 30.39 19.48
C TYR A 529 -11.91 31.66 19.75
N THR A 530 -13.07 31.80 19.12
CA THR A 530 -13.96 32.95 19.35
C THR A 530 -14.39 33.03 20.83
N GLY A 531 -14.68 31.88 21.46
CA GLY A 531 -15.05 31.81 22.87
C GLY A 531 -13.91 32.17 23.83
N LEU A 532 -12.67 31.81 23.49
CA LEU A 532 -11.47 32.18 24.23
C LEU A 532 -11.20 33.69 24.13
N GLU A 533 -11.27 34.27 22.93
CA GLU A 533 -11.13 35.71 22.70
C GLU A 533 -12.18 36.52 23.45
N ASP A 534 -13.45 36.09 23.42
CA ASP A 534 -14.53 36.75 24.15
C ASP A 534 -14.30 36.70 25.67
N THR A 535 -13.76 35.59 26.18
CA THR A 535 -13.46 35.43 27.61
C THR A 535 -12.28 36.27 28.03
N LEU A 536 -11.22 36.35 27.22
CA LEU A 536 -10.08 37.24 27.43
C LEU A 536 -10.52 38.70 27.36
N ARG A 537 -11.29 39.11 26.34
CA ARG A 537 -11.84 40.46 26.22
C ARG A 537 -12.68 40.84 27.43
N ARG A 538 -13.56 39.96 27.91
CA ARG A 538 -14.37 40.19 29.13
C ARG A 538 -13.51 40.28 30.39
N GLY A 539 -12.46 39.47 30.51
CA GLY A 539 -11.51 39.52 31.62
C GLY A 539 -10.73 40.84 31.68
N PHE A 540 -10.29 41.35 30.53
CA PHE A 540 -9.56 42.62 30.44
C PHE A 540 -10.45 43.86 30.55
N SER A 541 -11.71 43.80 30.09
CA SER A 541 -12.67 44.89 30.28
C SER A 541 -13.29 44.96 31.68
N GLY A 542 -13.05 43.97 32.54
CA GLY A 542 -13.35 44.02 33.98
C GLY A 542 -12.20 44.53 34.87
N LEU A 543 -11.02 44.79 34.28
CA LEU A 543 -9.80 45.27 34.95
C LEU A 543 -9.46 46.74 34.64
N LEU A 544 -10.27 47.40 33.82
CA LEU A 544 -10.28 48.85 33.54
C LEU A 544 -11.57 49.45 34.07
#